data_AF-A0A6G3D404-F1
#
_entry.id   AF-A0A6G3D404-F1
#
_cell.length_a   1.000
_cell.length_b   1.000
_cell.length_c   1.000
_cell.angle_alpha   90.00
_cell.angle_beta   90.00
_cell.angle_gamma   90.00
#
_symmetry.space_group_name_H-M   'P 1'
#
loop_
_entity.id
_entity.type
_entity.pdbx_description
1 polymer ?
#
loop_
_entity_poly.entity_id
_entity_poly.type
_entity_poly.pdbx_seq_one_letter_code
_entity_poly.pdbx_strand_id
1 'polypeptide(L)'
;MADRNARLAALMQEGDFSHKSLARAVVAAAARSGEDITCDHTYVTRWLKGSIPRGNMPQLIGDAIGRKLGRRITIDDIGMGDAAVSAVQPDLGLEFADHHEATVKTVADLWRADLAEADLLVRAQPDSAAWNTAALRWLVAPPDRELARTGNRAIGVVDVEMVRSTSDAFSMLDGKFGGGHARRALIQYLHTDVRPMLDGKYSDAVGKQLHSAVAEALLLAGWMSYDSGLHGVAQRYFIQALRI
;
A
#
# COMPACT_ATOMS: atom_id res chain seq x y z
N MET A 1 -19.85 17.11 10.50
CA MET A 1 -20.60 16.71 9.29
C MET A 1 -19.58 16.13 8.33
N ALA A 2 -19.70 14.84 7.95
CA ALA A 2 -18.78 14.25 6.99
C ALA A 2 -18.95 14.96 5.63
N ASP A 3 -17.83 15.28 5.00
CA ASP A 3 -17.83 15.95 3.71
C ASP A 3 -18.40 15.02 2.63
N ARG A 4 -19.12 15.58 1.66
CA ARG A 4 -19.82 14.77 0.64
C ARG A 4 -18.79 14.16 -0.32
N ASN A 5 -18.87 12.86 -0.62
CA ASN A 5 -17.94 12.21 -1.55
C ASN A 5 -18.24 12.61 -3.01
N ALA A 6 -17.69 13.74 -3.44
CA ALA A 6 -17.87 14.31 -4.77
C ALA A 6 -17.23 13.45 -5.88
N ARG A 7 -16.12 12.76 -5.58
CA ARG A 7 -15.41 11.90 -6.54
C ARG A 7 -16.26 10.69 -6.94
N LEU A 8 -16.82 9.98 -5.96
CA LEU A 8 -17.77 8.89 -6.23
C LEU A 8 -19.00 9.39 -6.99
N ALA A 9 -19.54 10.56 -6.63
CA ALA A 9 -20.69 11.14 -7.31
C ALA A 9 -20.40 11.43 -8.80
N ALA A 10 -19.22 11.98 -9.12
CA ALA A 10 -18.80 12.26 -10.49
C ALA A 10 -18.69 10.97 -11.32
N LEU A 11 -18.05 9.93 -10.77
CA LEU A 11 -17.93 8.63 -11.43
C LEU A 11 -19.28 7.93 -11.63
N MET A 12 -20.21 8.09 -10.69
CA MET A 12 -21.58 7.60 -10.86
C MET A 12 -22.31 8.32 -12.01
N GLN A 13 -22.11 9.62 -12.18
CA GLN A 13 -22.69 10.36 -13.30
C GLN A 13 -22.06 9.97 -14.64
N GLU A 14 -20.74 9.91 -14.71
CA GLU A 14 -19.99 9.48 -15.91
C GLU A 14 -20.43 8.08 -16.36
N GLY A 15 -20.57 7.17 -15.39
CA GLY A 15 -20.97 5.79 -15.65
C GLY A 15 -22.48 5.57 -15.70
N ASP A 16 -23.33 6.60 -15.70
CA ASP A 16 -24.80 6.48 -15.65
C ASP A 16 -25.28 5.43 -14.61
N PHE A 17 -24.76 5.55 -13.39
CA PHE A 17 -25.11 4.69 -12.26
C PHE A 17 -26.19 5.36 -11.40
N SER A 18 -27.34 4.70 -11.31
CA SER A 18 -28.25 4.88 -10.17
C SER A 18 -27.69 4.18 -8.92
N HIS A 19 -28.10 4.62 -7.72
CA HIS A 19 -27.75 3.96 -6.45
C HIS A 19 -28.03 2.44 -6.47
N LYS A 20 -29.18 2.02 -7.02
CA LYS A 20 -29.54 0.59 -7.14
C LYS A 20 -28.67 -0.15 -8.16
N SER A 21 -28.26 0.51 -9.24
CA SER A 21 -27.40 -0.13 -10.25
C SER A 21 -25.96 -0.29 -9.77
N LEU A 22 -25.42 0.69 -9.02
CA LEU A 22 -24.09 0.58 -8.44
C LEU A 22 -24.05 -0.53 -7.39
N ALA A 23 -25.03 -0.60 -6.48
CA ALA A 23 -25.12 -1.67 -5.49
C ALA A 23 -25.13 -3.07 -6.15
N ARG A 24 -25.92 -3.26 -7.21
CA ARG A 24 -25.92 -4.52 -7.99
C ARG A 24 -24.59 -4.81 -8.66
N ALA A 25 -23.94 -3.79 -9.23
CA ALA A 25 -22.64 -3.95 -9.88
C ALA A 25 -21.54 -4.37 -8.88
N VAL A 26 -21.61 -3.84 -7.66
CA VAL A 26 -20.71 -4.17 -6.55
C VAL A 26 -20.91 -5.61 -6.06
N VAL A 27 -22.15 -6.06 -5.85
CA VAL A 27 -22.43 -7.47 -5.52
C VAL A 27 -21.92 -8.39 -6.62
N ALA A 28 -22.13 -8.02 -7.90
CA ALA A 28 -21.61 -8.79 -9.02
C ALA A 28 -20.08 -8.80 -9.07
N ALA A 29 -19.40 -7.74 -8.61
CA ALA A 29 -17.94 -7.69 -8.49
C ALA A 29 -17.43 -8.66 -7.42
N ALA A 30 -18.06 -8.67 -6.25
CA ALA A 30 -17.70 -9.56 -5.16
C ALA A 30 -17.86 -11.04 -5.53
N ALA A 31 -18.98 -11.39 -6.17
CA ALA A 31 -19.25 -12.77 -6.60
C ALA A 31 -18.17 -13.30 -7.56
N ARG A 32 -17.55 -12.43 -8.38
CA ARG A 32 -16.43 -12.80 -9.27
C ARG A 32 -15.11 -12.97 -8.53
N SER A 33 -14.95 -12.29 -7.41
CA SER A 33 -13.80 -12.43 -6.51
C SER A 33 -13.98 -13.55 -5.49
N GLY A 34 -15.09 -14.31 -5.56
CA GLY A 34 -15.39 -15.39 -4.63
C GLY A 34 -15.90 -14.93 -3.26
N GLU A 35 -16.27 -13.65 -3.12
CA GLU A 35 -16.84 -13.08 -1.89
C GLU A 35 -18.36 -13.00 -1.99
N ASP A 36 -19.06 -13.45 -0.95
CA ASP A 36 -20.51 -13.28 -0.82
C ASP A 36 -20.80 -12.07 0.07
N ILE A 37 -21.25 -10.98 -0.55
CA ILE A 37 -21.55 -9.73 0.14
C ILE A 37 -22.97 -9.27 -0.16
N THR A 38 -23.56 -8.59 0.82
CA THR A 38 -24.82 -7.88 0.64
C THR A 38 -24.56 -6.39 0.49
N CYS A 39 -25.08 -5.80 -0.59
CA CYS A 39 -25.04 -4.36 -0.81
C CYS A 39 -26.34 -3.90 -1.44
N ASP A 40 -26.92 -2.83 -0.89
CA ASP A 40 -28.12 -2.18 -1.42
C ASP A 40 -27.89 -0.67 -1.63
N HIS A 41 -28.92 0.01 -2.14
CA HIS A 41 -28.89 1.44 -2.40
C HIS A 41 -28.65 2.33 -1.17
N THR A 42 -28.92 1.84 0.05
CA THR A 42 -28.69 2.58 1.29
C THR A 42 -27.21 2.67 1.61
N TYR A 43 -26.43 1.61 1.32
CA TYR A 43 -24.97 1.65 1.39
C TYR A 43 -24.39 2.72 0.47
N VAL A 44 -24.83 2.76 -0.78
CA VAL A 44 -24.38 3.76 -1.75
C VAL A 44 -24.71 5.19 -1.29
N THR A 45 -25.89 5.38 -0.69
CA THR A 45 -26.28 6.67 -0.12
C THR A 45 -25.35 7.09 1.01
N ARG A 46 -24.94 6.15 1.88
CA ARG A 46 -23.97 6.41 2.95
C ARG A 46 -22.59 6.74 2.37
N TRP A 47 -22.16 6.04 1.34
CA TRP A 47 -20.88 6.30 0.65
C TRP A 47 -20.80 7.69 0.05
N LEU A 48 -21.87 8.15 -0.59
CA LEU A 48 -21.95 9.52 -1.11
C LEU A 48 -21.96 10.58 -0.01
N LYS A 49 -22.41 10.21 1.20
CA LYS A 49 -22.34 11.07 2.40
C LYS A 49 -20.99 10.98 3.13
N GLY A 50 -19.99 10.37 2.52
CA GLY A 50 -18.63 10.30 3.06
C GLY A 50 -18.37 9.12 3.99
N SER A 51 -19.33 8.19 4.18
CA SER A 51 -19.02 6.95 4.90
C SER A 51 -18.15 6.07 4.02
N ILE A 52 -17.17 5.39 4.58
CA ILE A 52 -16.34 4.50 3.79
C ILE A 52 -16.45 3.08 4.34
N PRO A 53 -16.75 2.08 3.49
CA PRO A 53 -16.96 0.72 3.95
C PRO A 53 -15.64 0.04 4.32
N ARG A 54 -15.73 -0.94 5.23
CA ARG A 54 -14.58 -1.73 5.71
C ARG A 54 -14.23 -2.88 4.75
N GLY A 55 -13.04 -3.45 4.94
CA GLY A 55 -12.58 -4.62 4.20
C GLY A 55 -12.31 -4.32 2.72
N ASN A 56 -12.55 -5.30 1.86
CA ASN A 56 -12.29 -5.20 0.42
C ASN A 56 -13.35 -4.38 -0.36
N MET A 57 -14.31 -3.77 0.36
CA MET A 57 -15.45 -3.12 -0.28
C MET A 57 -15.07 -1.90 -1.14
N PRO A 58 -14.13 -1.02 -0.75
CA PRO A 58 -13.65 0.06 -1.62
C PRO A 58 -13.07 -0.44 -2.95
N GLN A 59 -12.32 -1.53 -2.94
CA GLN A 59 -11.75 -2.14 -4.15
C GLN A 59 -12.86 -2.67 -5.07
N LEU A 60 -13.85 -3.37 -4.50
CA LEU A 60 -15.00 -3.88 -5.24
C LEU A 60 -15.86 -2.75 -5.86
N ILE A 61 -15.93 -1.59 -5.22
CA ILE A 61 -16.56 -0.39 -5.79
C ILE A 61 -15.76 0.12 -6.98
N GLY A 62 -14.43 0.23 -6.84
CA GLY A 62 -13.52 0.59 -7.94
C GLY A 62 -13.67 -0.35 -9.13
N ASP A 63 -13.65 -1.66 -8.90
CA ASP A 63 -13.81 -2.67 -9.95
C ASP A 63 -15.17 -2.62 -10.65
N ALA A 64 -16.25 -2.38 -9.89
CA ALA A 64 -17.60 -2.26 -10.42
C ALA A 64 -17.73 -1.05 -11.36
N ILE A 65 -17.19 0.10 -10.96
CA ILE A 65 -17.21 1.34 -11.76
C ILE A 65 -16.27 1.21 -12.96
N GLY A 66 -15.02 0.79 -12.73
CA GLY A 66 -14.00 0.66 -13.76
C GLY A 66 -14.39 -0.28 -14.88
N ARG A 67 -15.12 -1.35 -14.56
CA ARG A 67 -15.67 -2.25 -15.57
C ARG A 67 -16.70 -1.59 -16.49
N LYS A 68 -17.56 -0.72 -15.95
CA LYS A 68 -18.55 -0.01 -16.77
C LYS A 68 -17.89 1.10 -17.60
N LEU A 69 -16.88 1.76 -17.04
CA LEU A 69 -16.14 2.83 -17.72
C LEU A 69 -15.03 2.34 -18.66
N GLY A 70 -14.71 1.04 -18.66
CA GLY A 70 -13.65 0.48 -19.50
C GLY A 70 -12.23 0.91 -19.10
N ARG A 71 -12.02 1.37 -17.86
CA ARG A 71 -10.72 1.81 -17.35
C ARG A 71 -10.50 1.36 -15.91
N ARG A 72 -9.24 1.25 -15.49
CA ARG A 72 -8.91 0.99 -14.09
C ARG A 72 -9.33 2.19 -13.24
N ILE A 73 -10.05 1.91 -12.15
CA ILE A 73 -10.48 2.90 -11.16
C ILE A 73 -9.95 2.45 -9.81
N THR A 74 -9.18 3.31 -9.16
CA THR A 74 -8.55 3.06 -7.87
C THR A 74 -9.46 3.48 -6.71
N ILE A 75 -9.07 3.11 -5.48
CA ILE A 75 -9.76 3.56 -4.25
C ILE A 75 -9.68 5.09 -4.07
N ASP A 76 -8.63 5.73 -4.58
CA ASP A 76 -8.46 7.19 -4.54
C ASP A 76 -9.35 7.89 -5.56
N ASP A 77 -9.52 7.29 -6.74
CA ASP A 77 -10.41 7.80 -7.80
C ASP A 77 -11.87 7.87 -7.33
N ILE A 78 -12.31 6.92 -6.49
CA ILE A 78 -13.66 6.92 -5.89
C ILE A 78 -13.76 7.77 -4.61
N GLY A 79 -12.70 8.48 -4.23
CA GLY A 79 -12.67 9.30 -3.02
C GLY A 79 -12.80 8.51 -1.72
N MET A 80 -12.32 7.25 -1.72
CA MET A 80 -12.34 6.37 -0.54
C MET A 80 -10.92 6.02 -0.04
N GLY A 81 -9.89 6.66 -0.59
CA GLY A 81 -8.52 6.57 -0.09
C GLY A 81 -8.40 6.92 1.40
N ASP A 82 -9.20 7.87 1.90
CA ASP A 82 -9.19 8.33 3.29
C ASP A 82 -9.69 7.29 4.32
N ALA A 83 -10.34 6.20 3.91
CA ALA A 83 -10.64 5.11 4.86
C ALA A 83 -9.48 4.20 5.14
N ALA A 84 -8.57 4.09 4.18
CA ALA A 84 -7.28 3.49 4.49
C ALA A 84 -6.55 4.37 5.52
N VAL A 85 -6.66 5.70 5.41
CA VAL A 85 -6.08 6.67 6.37
C VAL A 85 -6.75 6.61 7.75
N SER A 86 -8.09 6.51 7.82
CA SER A 86 -8.83 6.44 9.08
C SER A 86 -8.68 5.11 9.85
N ALA A 87 -8.06 4.10 9.24
CA ALA A 87 -7.73 2.81 9.87
C ALA A 87 -6.22 2.62 10.09
N VAL A 88 -5.39 3.63 9.81
CA VAL A 88 -3.95 3.57 10.07
C VAL A 88 -3.75 3.43 11.58
N GLN A 89 -3.24 2.27 11.99
CA GLN A 89 -2.90 2.06 13.39
C GLN A 89 -1.66 2.92 13.72
N PRO A 90 -1.59 3.54 14.92
CA PRO A 90 -0.45 4.39 15.29
C PRO A 90 0.90 3.66 15.23
N ASP A 91 0.89 2.35 15.46
CA ASP A 91 2.03 1.44 15.45
C ASP A 91 2.36 0.83 14.08
N LEU A 92 1.62 1.20 13.01
CA LEU A 92 1.87 0.71 11.66
C LEU A 92 3.34 0.88 11.27
N GLY A 93 4.02 -0.23 10.97
CA GLY A 93 5.42 -0.24 10.56
C GLY A 93 6.45 -0.14 11.70
N LEU A 94 6.03 -0.08 12.97
CA LEU A 94 6.94 -0.08 14.13
C LEU A 94 7.29 -1.49 14.62
N GLU A 95 6.49 -2.49 14.28
CA GLU A 95 6.72 -3.86 14.73
C GLU A 95 7.66 -4.63 13.80
N PHE A 96 8.58 -5.38 14.40
CA PHE A 96 9.39 -6.40 13.73
C PHE A 96 8.62 -7.74 13.78
N ALA A 97 7.82 -7.99 12.74
CA ALA A 97 6.94 -9.15 12.67
C ALA A 97 7.70 -10.49 12.77
N ASP A 98 7.08 -11.53 13.31
CA ASP A 98 7.66 -12.88 13.30
C ASP A 98 7.65 -13.51 11.90
N HIS A 99 6.68 -13.15 11.06
CA HIS A 99 6.44 -13.79 9.77
C HIS A 99 6.54 -12.81 8.61
N HIS A 100 7.28 -13.21 7.58
CA HIS A 100 7.55 -12.40 6.39
C HIS A 100 6.28 -11.93 5.65
N GLU A 101 5.24 -12.79 5.57
CA GLU A 101 3.98 -12.43 4.91
C GLU A 101 3.29 -11.24 5.58
N ALA A 102 3.39 -11.13 6.90
CA ALA A 102 2.87 -9.99 7.66
C ALA A 102 3.65 -8.71 7.32
N THR A 103 4.97 -8.80 7.16
CA THR A 103 5.82 -7.67 6.75
C THR A 103 5.44 -7.13 5.38
N VAL A 104 5.22 -8.00 4.39
CA VAL A 104 4.78 -7.56 3.04
C VAL A 104 3.47 -6.79 3.13
N LYS A 105 2.50 -7.27 3.92
CA LYS A 105 1.24 -6.55 4.17
C LYS A 105 1.49 -5.19 4.83
N THR A 106 2.25 -5.16 5.93
CA THR A 106 2.60 -3.94 6.68
C THR A 106 3.23 -2.89 5.79
N VAL A 107 4.18 -3.28 4.94
CA VAL A 107 4.89 -2.38 4.02
C VAL A 107 3.94 -1.75 2.99
N ALA A 108 2.98 -2.49 2.44
CA ALA A 108 2.02 -1.89 1.52
C ALA A 108 0.98 -1.00 2.18
N ASP A 109 0.56 -1.36 3.40
CA ASP A 109 -0.30 -0.48 4.20
C ASP A 109 0.46 0.80 4.56
N LEU A 110 1.76 0.71 4.86
CA LEU A 110 2.64 1.86 5.09
C LEU A 110 2.77 2.73 3.83
N TRP A 111 3.04 2.16 2.66
CA TRP A 111 3.11 2.92 1.39
C TRP A 111 1.81 3.65 1.09
N ARG A 112 0.65 2.98 1.29
CA ARG A 112 -0.66 3.60 1.06
C ARG A 112 -0.90 4.76 2.02
N ALA A 113 -0.62 4.55 3.30
CA ALA A 113 -0.82 5.56 4.33
C ALA A 113 0.11 6.77 4.15
N ASP A 114 1.34 6.54 3.69
CA ASP A 114 2.30 7.58 3.34
C ASP A 114 1.86 8.39 2.10
N LEU A 115 1.47 7.72 1.02
CA LEU A 115 0.99 8.39 -0.20
C LEU A 115 -0.26 9.23 0.05
N ALA A 116 -1.11 8.76 0.96
CA ALA A 116 -2.30 9.48 1.42
C ALA A 116 -2.00 10.57 2.47
N GLU A 117 -0.73 10.79 2.81
CA GLU A 117 -0.28 11.79 3.78
C GLU A 117 -1.04 11.68 5.11
N ALA A 118 -1.23 10.44 5.59
CA ALA A 118 -1.98 10.17 6.81
C ALA A 118 -1.43 10.99 7.99
N ASP A 119 -2.28 11.86 8.58
CA ASP A 119 -1.85 12.83 9.60
C ASP A 119 -1.14 12.15 10.78
N LEU A 120 -1.62 10.96 11.18
CA LEU A 120 -0.99 10.15 12.24
C LEU A 120 0.44 9.72 11.89
N LEU A 121 0.75 9.41 10.63
CA LEU A 121 2.10 9.06 10.20
C LEU A 121 2.97 10.30 10.02
N VAL A 122 2.46 11.33 9.34
CA VAL A 122 3.22 12.56 9.04
C VAL A 122 3.64 13.27 10.33
N ARG A 123 2.79 13.26 11.37
CA ARG A 123 3.08 13.87 12.67
C ARG A 123 3.77 12.92 13.65
N ALA A 124 3.90 11.64 13.32
CA ALA A 124 4.48 10.65 14.22
C ALA A 124 5.90 11.07 14.60
N GLN A 125 6.20 10.98 15.90
CA GLN A 125 7.56 11.08 16.40
C GLN A 125 8.20 9.68 16.45
N PRO A 126 9.54 9.59 16.36
CA PRO A 126 10.23 8.32 16.56
C PRO A 126 9.97 7.76 17.97
N ASP A 127 9.74 6.46 18.05
CA ASP A 127 9.62 5.71 19.31
C ASP A 127 10.92 4.97 19.63
N SER A 128 11.63 5.39 20.66
CA SER A 128 12.88 4.73 21.10
C SER A 128 12.71 3.24 21.46
N ALA A 129 11.54 2.83 21.97
CA ALA A 129 11.27 1.45 22.33
C ALA A 129 11.14 0.56 21.08
N ALA A 130 10.58 1.10 19.99
CA ALA A 130 10.49 0.41 18.71
C ALA A 130 11.87 0.13 18.12
N TRP A 131 12.83 1.08 18.22
CA TRP A 131 14.22 0.83 17.81
C TRP A 131 14.86 -0.32 18.57
N ASN A 132 14.77 -0.29 19.89
CA ASN A 132 15.36 -1.32 20.74
C ASN A 132 14.74 -2.69 20.45
N THR A 133 13.42 -2.75 20.30
CA THR A 133 12.70 -3.99 20.01
C THR A 133 13.10 -4.54 18.64
N ALA A 134 13.11 -3.70 17.60
CA ALA A 134 13.50 -4.12 16.25
C ALA A 134 14.96 -4.62 16.20
N ALA A 135 15.90 -3.89 16.84
CA ALA A 135 17.30 -4.28 16.87
C ALA A 135 17.54 -5.61 17.60
N LEU A 136 16.90 -5.81 18.76
CA LEU A 136 16.99 -7.08 19.50
C LEU A 136 16.37 -8.23 18.70
N ARG A 137 15.20 -8.01 18.10
CA ARG A 137 14.50 -9.02 17.31
C ARG A 137 15.29 -9.42 16.08
N TRP A 138 15.85 -8.46 15.35
CA TRP A 138 16.75 -8.74 14.23
C TRP A 138 17.98 -9.58 14.65
N LEU A 139 18.55 -9.30 15.82
CA LEU A 139 19.72 -10.02 16.33
C LEU A 139 19.42 -11.48 16.71
N VAL A 140 18.22 -11.77 17.22
CA VAL A 140 17.88 -13.08 17.80
C VAL A 140 16.91 -13.91 16.98
N ALA A 141 16.20 -13.31 16.02
CA ALA A 141 15.23 -14.02 15.20
C ALA A 141 15.93 -15.00 14.24
N PRO A 142 15.38 -16.22 14.06
CA PRO A 142 15.87 -17.11 13.03
C PRO A 142 15.61 -16.51 11.65
N PRO A 143 16.48 -16.76 10.65
CA PRO A 143 16.21 -16.33 9.29
C PRO A 143 14.97 -17.03 8.72
N ASP A 144 14.24 -16.33 7.86
CA ASP A 144 13.12 -16.92 7.13
C ASP A 144 13.63 -18.11 6.27
N ARG A 145 12.93 -19.25 6.34
CA ARG A 145 13.42 -20.51 5.77
C ARG A 145 13.22 -20.63 4.25
N GLU A 146 12.08 -20.18 3.74
CA GLU A 146 11.74 -20.27 2.32
C GLU A 146 10.91 -19.05 1.91
N LEU A 147 11.35 -18.36 0.88
CA LEU A 147 10.66 -17.23 0.25
C LEU A 147 10.17 -17.62 -1.15
N ALA A 148 9.78 -18.88 -1.35
CA ALA A 148 9.07 -19.29 -2.55
C ALA A 148 7.60 -18.91 -2.43
N ARG A 149 7.00 -18.44 -3.52
CA ARG A 149 5.58 -18.06 -3.54
C ARG A 149 4.88 -18.53 -4.80
N THR A 150 3.64 -18.96 -4.64
CA THR A 150 2.71 -19.21 -5.75
C THR A 150 1.82 -18.00 -5.98
N GLY A 151 1.63 -17.63 -7.24
CA GLY A 151 0.80 -16.49 -7.64
C GLY A 151 0.49 -16.54 -9.13
N ASN A 152 -0.25 -15.52 -9.60
CA ASN A 152 -0.74 -15.49 -10.98
C ASN A 152 0.27 -14.91 -11.99
N ARG A 153 1.20 -14.06 -11.53
CA ARG A 153 2.24 -13.44 -12.37
C ARG A 153 3.59 -14.04 -12.03
N ALA A 154 4.30 -14.59 -13.02
CA ALA A 154 5.67 -15.03 -12.85
C ALA A 154 6.60 -13.83 -12.67
N ILE A 155 7.46 -13.89 -11.64
CA ILE A 155 8.49 -12.89 -11.33
C ILE A 155 9.85 -13.57 -11.48
N GLY A 156 10.74 -12.92 -12.21
CA GLY A 156 12.09 -13.42 -12.51
C GLY A 156 13.18 -12.42 -12.16
N VAL A 157 14.42 -12.79 -12.47
CA VAL A 157 15.61 -11.97 -12.21
C VAL A 157 15.53 -10.60 -12.90
N VAL A 158 14.92 -10.53 -14.08
CA VAL A 158 14.74 -9.26 -14.81
C VAL A 158 13.82 -8.30 -14.07
N ASP A 159 12.75 -8.79 -13.43
CA ASP A 159 11.88 -7.96 -12.61
C ASP A 159 12.64 -7.41 -11.40
N VAL A 160 13.49 -8.22 -10.76
CA VAL A 160 14.33 -7.78 -9.64
C VAL A 160 15.34 -6.71 -10.08
N GLU A 161 15.95 -6.89 -11.24
CA GLU A 161 16.91 -5.93 -11.78
C GLU A 161 16.25 -4.58 -12.11
N MET A 162 14.99 -4.61 -12.56
CA MET A 162 14.19 -3.40 -12.74
C MET A 162 14.01 -2.65 -11.40
N VAL A 163 13.73 -3.37 -10.31
CA VAL A 163 13.59 -2.77 -8.97
C VAL A 163 14.90 -2.11 -8.55
N ARG A 164 16.03 -2.81 -8.68
CA ARG A 164 17.36 -2.26 -8.34
C ARG A 164 17.69 -1.01 -9.15
N SER A 165 17.61 -1.13 -10.48
CA SER A 165 17.92 -0.01 -11.39
C SER A 165 17.05 1.22 -11.13
N THR A 166 15.77 1.02 -10.80
CA THR A 166 14.86 2.13 -10.49
C THR A 166 15.21 2.76 -9.14
N SER A 167 15.49 1.95 -8.11
CA SER A 167 15.95 2.43 -6.80
C SER A 167 17.28 3.20 -6.90
N ASP A 168 18.23 2.75 -7.72
CA ASP A 168 19.49 3.43 -7.97
C ASP A 168 19.28 4.81 -8.60
N ALA A 169 18.35 4.92 -9.55
CA ALA A 169 17.97 6.20 -10.14
C ALA A 169 17.39 7.16 -9.09
N PHE A 170 16.56 6.67 -8.17
CA PHE A 170 16.06 7.46 -7.05
C PHE A 170 17.17 7.86 -6.06
N SER A 171 18.10 6.96 -5.77
CA SER A 171 19.26 7.25 -4.91
C SER A 171 20.15 8.34 -5.50
N MET A 172 20.38 8.31 -6.82
CA MET A 172 21.11 9.37 -7.51
C MET A 172 20.38 10.73 -7.42
N LEU A 173 19.05 10.74 -7.56
CA LEU A 173 18.25 11.96 -7.42
C LEU A 173 18.30 12.50 -5.99
N ASP A 174 18.19 11.62 -5.00
CA ASP A 174 18.32 11.95 -3.58
C ASP A 174 19.67 12.60 -3.27
N GLY A 175 20.79 11.96 -3.67
CA GLY A 175 22.12 12.50 -3.44
C GLY A 175 22.39 13.84 -4.15
N LYS A 176 21.65 14.16 -5.22
CA LYS A 176 21.82 15.39 -5.99
C LYS A 176 20.92 16.55 -5.54
N PHE A 177 19.68 16.26 -5.14
CA PHE A 177 18.65 17.27 -4.87
C PHE A 177 18.04 17.18 -3.47
N GLY A 178 18.40 16.16 -2.68
CA GLY A 178 17.81 15.82 -1.39
C GLY A 178 16.51 15.02 -1.52
N GLY A 179 16.16 14.32 -0.44
CA GLY A 179 15.08 13.34 -0.43
C GLY A 179 13.68 13.89 -0.68
N GLY A 180 13.40 15.14 -0.28
CA GLY A 180 12.05 15.70 -0.35
C GLY A 180 11.44 15.70 -1.76
N HIS A 181 12.25 15.89 -2.80
CA HIS A 181 11.76 16.00 -4.18
C HIS A 181 11.31 14.66 -4.77
N ALA A 182 12.10 13.60 -4.57
CA ALA A 182 11.91 12.33 -5.25
C ALA A 182 11.21 11.26 -4.38
N ARG A 183 11.11 11.47 -3.07
CA ARG A 183 10.61 10.48 -2.10
C ARG A 183 9.22 9.97 -2.45
N ARG A 184 8.26 10.87 -2.70
CA ARG A 184 6.87 10.46 -3.01
C ARG A 184 6.81 9.65 -4.29
N ALA A 185 7.64 9.96 -5.28
CA ALA A 185 7.71 9.20 -6.53
C ALA A 185 8.28 7.79 -6.28
N LEU A 186 9.29 7.64 -5.40
CA LEU A 186 9.78 6.33 -4.97
C LEU A 186 8.66 5.52 -4.28
N ILE A 187 7.94 6.11 -3.31
CA ILE A 187 6.84 5.39 -2.63
C ILE A 187 5.73 5.00 -3.62
N GLN A 188 5.41 5.86 -4.59
CA GLN A 188 4.42 5.57 -5.63
C GLN A 188 4.84 4.37 -6.49
N TYR A 189 6.11 4.33 -6.91
CA TYR A 189 6.70 3.21 -7.65
C TYR A 189 6.64 1.91 -6.84
N LEU A 190 7.05 1.96 -5.57
CA LEU A 190 6.98 0.81 -4.67
C LEU A 190 5.54 0.29 -4.51
N HIS A 191 4.58 1.19 -4.32
CA HIS A 191 3.16 0.83 -4.18
C HIS A 191 2.54 0.29 -5.47
N THR A 192 2.93 0.79 -6.64
CA THR A 192 2.24 0.53 -7.91
C THR A 192 2.86 -0.62 -8.69
N ASP A 193 4.19 -0.64 -8.76
CA ASP A 193 4.96 -1.54 -9.61
C ASP A 193 5.54 -2.71 -8.82
N VAL A 194 6.08 -2.43 -7.62
CA VAL A 194 6.76 -3.45 -6.80
C VAL A 194 5.78 -4.27 -5.97
N ARG A 195 4.72 -3.65 -5.41
CA ARG A 195 3.71 -4.39 -4.64
C ARG A 195 3.15 -5.61 -5.38
N PRO A 196 2.72 -5.52 -6.65
CA PRO A 196 2.25 -6.70 -7.38
C PRO A 196 3.32 -7.79 -7.58
N MET A 197 4.62 -7.44 -7.55
CA MET A 197 5.71 -8.41 -7.64
C MET A 197 5.83 -9.24 -6.36
N LEU A 198 5.69 -8.60 -5.19
CA LEU A 198 5.66 -9.28 -3.88
C LEU A 198 4.49 -10.26 -3.75
N ASP A 199 3.38 -9.99 -4.45
CA ASP A 199 2.22 -10.89 -4.50
C ASP A 199 2.34 -11.98 -5.59
N GLY A 200 3.39 -11.96 -6.40
CA GLY A 200 3.61 -12.81 -7.58
C GLY A 200 4.05 -14.25 -7.30
N LYS A 201 4.47 -14.95 -8.36
CA LYS A 201 5.02 -16.31 -8.35
C LYS A 201 6.52 -16.26 -8.58
N TYR A 202 7.30 -16.74 -7.62
CA TYR A 202 8.76 -16.79 -7.72
C TYR A 202 9.34 -17.98 -6.95
N SER A 203 10.51 -18.45 -7.41
CA SER A 203 11.33 -19.41 -6.68
C SER A 203 11.96 -18.76 -5.45
N ASP A 204 12.40 -19.56 -4.48
CA ASP A 204 13.09 -19.07 -3.27
C ASP A 204 14.30 -18.17 -3.61
N ALA A 205 15.10 -18.55 -4.61
CA ALA A 205 16.26 -17.77 -5.03
C ALA A 205 15.89 -16.38 -5.59
N VAL A 206 14.79 -16.29 -6.35
CA VAL A 206 14.28 -15.00 -6.85
C VAL A 206 13.61 -14.21 -5.73
N GLY A 207 12.87 -14.89 -4.84
CA GLY A 207 12.25 -14.28 -3.67
C GLY A 207 13.27 -13.58 -2.78
N LYS A 208 14.39 -14.24 -2.45
CA LYS A 208 15.48 -13.64 -1.67
C LYS A 208 16.06 -12.39 -2.33
N GLN A 209 16.27 -12.42 -3.65
CA GLN A 209 16.78 -11.27 -4.39
C GLN A 209 15.77 -10.11 -4.46
N LEU A 210 14.48 -10.42 -4.67
CA LEU A 210 13.41 -9.44 -4.69
C LEU A 210 13.29 -8.72 -3.34
N HIS A 211 13.22 -9.47 -2.24
CA HIS A 211 13.08 -8.88 -0.91
C HIS A 211 14.32 -8.07 -0.51
N SER A 212 15.53 -8.50 -0.88
CA SER A 212 16.74 -7.69 -0.72
C SER A 212 16.65 -6.36 -1.47
N ALA A 213 16.18 -6.37 -2.73
CA ALA A 213 16.01 -5.14 -3.51
C ALA A 213 14.93 -4.22 -2.92
N VAL A 214 13.86 -4.79 -2.36
CA VAL A 214 12.83 -4.02 -1.65
C VAL A 214 13.36 -3.47 -0.33
N ALA A 215 14.16 -4.23 0.42
CA ALA A 215 14.80 -3.78 1.66
C ALA A 215 15.68 -2.55 1.41
N GLU A 216 16.52 -2.59 0.36
CA GLU A 216 17.35 -1.46 -0.06
C GLU A 216 16.50 -0.25 -0.47
N ALA A 217 15.40 -0.46 -1.18
CA ALA A 217 14.48 0.62 -1.56
C ALA A 217 13.75 1.24 -0.35
N LEU A 218 13.38 0.43 0.65
CA LEU A 218 12.81 0.89 1.91
C LEU A 218 13.84 1.65 2.75
N LEU A 219 15.10 1.20 2.75
CA LEU A 219 16.20 1.92 3.40
C LEU A 219 16.38 3.31 2.78
N LEU A 220 16.37 3.40 1.45
CA LEU A 220 16.40 4.67 0.72
C LEU A 220 15.18 5.55 1.10
N ALA A 221 13.97 4.99 1.10
CA ALA A 221 12.76 5.70 1.54
C ALA A 221 12.87 6.22 2.99
N GLY A 222 13.53 5.46 3.87
CA GLY A 222 13.83 5.87 5.24
C GLY A 222 14.73 7.10 5.29
N TRP A 223 15.86 7.09 4.58
CA TRP A 223 16.78 8.23 4.51
C TRP A 223 16.13 9.47 3.89
N MET A 224 15.42 9.30 2.77
CA MET A 224 14.71 10.40 2.13
C MET A 224 13.63 11.01 3.04
N SER A 225 12.96 10.18 3.85
CA SER A 225 12.00 10.64 4.86
C SER A 225 12.68 11.37 6.01
N TYR A 226 13.85 10.89 6.44
CA TYR A 226 14.63 11.52 7.50
C TYR A 226 15.07 12.94 7.10
N ASP A 227 15.63 13.09 5.90
CA ASP A 227 16.08 14.38 5.35
C ASP A 227 14.92 15.36 5.12
N SER A 228 13.71 14.84 4.94
CA SER A 228 12.48 15.64 4.82
C SER A 228 11.86 16.02 6.17
N GLY A 229 12.49 15.68 7.30
CA GLY A 229 11.98 15.95 8.65
C GLY A 229 10.85 15.01 9.12
N LEU A 230 10.53 13.97 8.34
CA LEU A 230 9.47 12.99 8.66
C LEU A 230 10.05 11.84 9.49
N HIS A 231 10.64 12.14 10.65
CA HIS A 231 11.45 11.18 11.40
C HIS A 231 10.67 9.95 11.90
N GLY A 232 9.39 10.09 12.25
CA GLY A 232 8.55 8.92 12.61
C GLY A 232 8.27 8.01 11.40
N VAL A 233 8.11 8.58 10.21
CA VAL A 233 7.96 7.81 8.97
C VAL A 233 9.28 7.13 8.60
N ALA A 234 10.40 7.85 8.72
CA ALA A 234 11.74 7.31 8.51
C ALA A 234 12.00 6.08 9.39
N GLN A 235 11.63 6.16 10.67
CA GLN A 235 11.77 5.02 11.59
C GLN A 235 11.04 3.77 11.08
N ARG A 236 9.79 3.91 10.66
CA ARG A 236 8.98 2.79 10.15
C ARG A 236 9.64 2.17 8.93
N TYR A 237 10.15 2.99 8.01
CA TYR A 237 10.86 2.48 6.84
C TYR A 237 12.14 1.73 7.19
N PHE A 238 12.98 2.21 8.10
CA PHE A 238 14.19 1.45 8.46
C PHE A 238 13.84 0.15 9.20
N ILE A 239 12.83 0.14 10.08
CA ILE A 239 12.38 -1.09 10.76
C ILE A 239 11.90 -2.12 9.72
N GLN A 240 11.07 -1.68 8.77
CA GLN A 240 10.57 -2.60 7.74
C GLN A 240 11.66 -3.02 6.75
N ALA A 241 12.61 -2.14 6.41
CA ALA A 241 13.80 -2.50 5.61
C ALA A 241 14.64 -3.58 6.28
N LEU A 242 14.77 -3.55 7.61
CA LEU A 242 15.52 -4.55 8.37
C LEU A 242 14.80 -5.90 8.43
N ARG A 243 13.47 -5.90 8.38
CA ARG A 243 12.67 -7.12 8.51
C ARG A 243 12.43 -7.84 7.18
N ILE A 244 12.17 -7.10 6.10
CA ILE A 244 11.61 -7.66 4.86
C ILE A 244 12.50 -8.66 4.14
#